data_AF-A0A6A5U8P7-F1
#
_entry.id   AF-A0A6A5U8P7-F1
#
_cell.length_a   1.000
_cell.length_b   1.000
_cell.length_c   1.000
_cell.angle_alpha   90.00
_cell.angle_beta   90.00
_cell.angle_gamma   90.00
#
_symmetry.space_group_name_H-M   'P 1'
#
loop_
_entity.id
_entity.type
_entity.pdbx_description
1 polymer ?
#
loop_
_entity_poly.entity_id
_entity_poly.type
_entity_poly.pdbx_seq_one_letter_code
_entity_poly.pdbx_strand_id
1 'polypeptide(L)'
;MPTERPIRAIRSGRGVMVLPKGPASALAPASRAKSVPASVVFKRPAALKKSHKKVEFTPTLVTNVSYLPIVPSSPHSSGPSKHGSAHNRRDVAHPLETWFAGRMSEYREHLYMKTTAKLNESYNTLINDLHNVNLVAMSSPPITPSAKTSPPKITISAKFDHARQKLFNPIGEYTITTSTINASGQLVKTPVPLQQKLSAFTDSYKQKYKELQAMHKRWEIIMGELWKTGVTCLGEETMASLFIVTPEAEALPPTKEDSLFIPEHSPDLNGNETGKKRVAFQESTPELPSLLLRPSVLEPVTQAPVLSEEMVREIQSEVINLGNEQVDELMRVAEDQKKLWKKKIGNVMRALKDD
;
A
#
# COMPACT_ATOMS: atom_id res chain seq x y z
N MET A 1 -42.85 5.73 38.07
CA MET A 1 -42.52 6.77 39.07
C MET A 1 -41.67 6.10 40.13
N PRO A 2 -40.33 6.26 40.05
CA PRO A 2 -39.69 7.38 40.72
C PRO A 2 -38.67 8.15 39.85
N THR A 3 -38.72 9.45 40.13
CA THR A 3 -37.90 10.62 39.81
C THR A 3 -36.41 10.46 39.48
N GLU A 4 -36.07 11.06 38.34
CA GLU A 4 -34.75 11.52 37.90
C GLU A 4 -34.11 12.55 38.87
N ARG A 5 -32.78 12.54 38.95
CA ARG A 5 -31.99 13.69 39.43
C ARG A 5 -30.88 14.00 38.42
N PRO A 6 -30.74 15.27 37.99
CA PRO A 6 -29.73 15.67 37.02
C PRO A 6 -28.37 15.94 37.68
N ILE A 7 -27.30 15.44 37.04
CA ILE A 7 -25.91 15.73 37.40
C ILE A 7 -25.53 17.11 36.84
N ARG A 8 -25.13 18.01 37.75
CA ARG A 8 -24.61 19.35 37.44
C ARG A 8 -23.22 19.25 36.82
N ALA A 9 -23.03 19.89 35.67
CA ALA A 9 -21.73 20.14 35.07
C ALA A 9 -21.01 21.28 35.81
N ILE A 10 -19.79 21.02 36.30
CA ILE A 10 -18.91 22.03 36.88
C ILE A 10 -17.97 22.54 35.78
N ARG A 11 -18.04 23.86 35.53
CA ARG A 11 -17.12 24.62 34.68
C ARG A 11 -15.70 24.56 35.26
N SER A 12 -14.73 24.08 34.48
CA SER A 12 -13.31 24.25 34.76
C SER A 12 -12.86 25.64 34.32
N GLY A 13 -12.38 26.44 35.27
CA GLY A 13 -11.86 27.79 35.05
C GLY A 13 -10.50 27.80 34.34
N ARG A 14 -10.29 28.85 33.54
CA ARG A 14 -9.00 29.26 32.97
C ARG A 14 -8.04 29.65 34.09
N GLY A 15 -6.97 28.86 34.28
CA GLY A 15 -5.78 29.27 35.02
C GLY A 15 -4.73 29.80 34.06
N VAL A 16 -4.51 31.12 34.07
CA VAL A 16 -3.36 31.78 33.43
C VAL A 16 -2.19 31.63 34.40
N MET A 17 -1.19 30.79 34.07
CA MET A 17 0.08 30.77 34.79
C MET A 17 1.07 31.73 34.13
N VAL A 18 1.42 32.75 34.90
CA VAL A 18 2.51 33.70 34.68
C VAL A 18 3.83 33.01 35.03
N LEU A 19 4.79 33.03 34.09
CA LEU A 19 6.17 32.58 34.31
C LEU A 19 7.00 33.74 34.91
N PRO A 20 7.74 33.54 36.01
CA PRO A 20 8.71 34.53 36.47
C PRO A 20 10.05 34.41 35.74
N LYS A 21 10.62 35.56 35.43
CA LYS A 21 11.93 35.79 34.79
C LYS A 21 13.03 35.94 35.85
N GLY A 22 14.14 35.21 35.64
CA GLY A 22 15.52 35.59 35.97
C GLY A 22 16.09 35.13 37.32
N PRO A 23 17.42 35.26 37.57
CA PRO A 23 18.49 35.72 36.67
C PRO A 23 19.66 34.71 36.50
N ALA A 24 20.57 35.09 35.61
CA ALA A 24 21.77 34.38 35.18
C ALA A 24 22.78 34.08 36.30
N SER A 25 23.50 32.97 36.17
CA SER A 25 24.91 32.92 36.55
C SER A 25 25.69 32.16 35.47
N ALA A 26 26.74 32.82 35.00
CA ALA A 26 27.63 32.38 33.94
C ALA A 26 28.57 31.30 34.45
N LEU A 27 28.86 30.30 33.59
CA LEU A 27 30.15 29.64 33.47
C LEU A 27 30.13 28.77 32.21
N ALA A 28 30.96 29.14 31.25
CA ALA A 28 31.36 28.35 30.09
C ALA A 28 32.84 28.69 29.82
N PRO A 29 33.59 27.93 29.00
CA PRO A 29 33.49 26.51 28.66
C PRO A 29 34.89 25.80 28.73
N ALA A 30 34.94 24.46 28.68
CA ALA A 30 36.18 23.74 28.39
C ALA A 30 35.97 22.61 27.36
N SER A 31 36.77 22.70 26.30
CA SER A 31 37.09 21.71 25.26
C SER A 31 35.97 21.16 24.37
N ARG A 32 35.99 21.63 23.11
CA ARG A 32 35.29 21.09 21.95
C ARG A 32 35.96 19.79 21.48
N ALA A 33 35.29 18.65 21.61
CA ALA A 33 35.51 17.52 20.72
C ALA A 33 34.65 17.73 19.46
N LYS A 34 35.28 17.79 18.29
CA LYS A 34 34.61 17.92 16.99
C LYS A 34 33.94 16.58 16.64
N SER A 35 32.67 16.41 16.98
CA SER A 35 31.84 15.39 16.35
C SER A 35 31.41 15.88 14.98
N VAL A 36 31.85 15.18 13.93
CA VAL A 36 31.40 15.41 12.55
C VAL A 36 30.06 14.68 12.40
N PRO A 37 28.94 15.37 12.16
CA PRO A 37 27.67 14.69 11.91
C PRO A 37 27.70 14.00 10.54
N ALA A 38 27.32 12.72 10.50
CA ALA A 38 27.23 11.89 9.28
C ALA A 38 26.27 12.44 8.20
N SER A 39 25.53 13.52 8.49
CA SER A 39 24.64 14.20 7.53
C SER A 39 25.38 15.03 6.47
N VAL A 40 26.71 15.21 6.58
CA VAL A 40 27.51 15.96 5.60
C VAL A 40 27.91 15.12 4.37
N VAL A 41 27.85 13.78 4.46
CA VAL A 41 28.32 12.88 3.38
C VAL A 41 27.30 12.73 2.24
N PHE A 42 26.02 13.05 2.44
CA PHE A 42 24.99 12.95 1.40
C PHE A 42 24.47 14.32 0.96
N LYS A 43 25.32 15.12 0.31
CA LYS A 43 24.86 16.25 -0.50
C LYS A 43 24.21 15.72 -1.79
N ARG A 44 22.87 15.67 -1.82
CA ARG A 44 22.11 15.52 -3.07
C ARG A 44 22.39 16.73 -3.98
N PRO A 45 22.69 16.53 -5.29
CA PRO A 45 22.75 17.64 -6.21
C PRO A 45 21.37 18.31 -6.31
N ALA A 46 21.37 19.65 -6.26
CA ALA A 46 20.18 20.47 -6.40
C ALA A 46 19.54 20.24 -7.78
N ALA A 47 18.33 19.68 -7.78
CA ALA A 47 17.55 19.52 -9.00
C ALA A 47 17.22 20.90 -9.59
N LEU A 48 17.63 21.11 -10.84
CA LEU A 48 17.25 22.25 -11.67
C LEU A 48 15.72 22.38 -11.68
N LYS A 49 15.22 23.49 -11.12
CA LYS A 49 13.80 23.86 -11.24
C LYS A 49 13.52 24.31 -12.67
N LYS A 50 13.10 23.40 -13.55
CA LYS A 50 12.46 23.77 -14.81
C LYS A 50 11.07 24.33 -14.50
N SER A 51 10.91 25.64 -14.65
CA SER A 51 9.63 26.33 -14.58
C SER A 51 8.74 25.88 -15.75
N HIS A 52 7.87 24.89 -15.53
CA HIS A 52 6.77 24.64 -16.43
C HIS A 52 5.73 25.76 -16.25
N LYS A 53 5.56 26.58 -17.29
CA LYS A 53 4.47 27.54 -17.40
C LYS A 53 3.15 26.80 -17.16
N LYS A 54 2.43 27.18 -16.11
CA LYS A 54 1.01 26.86 -15.95
C LYS A 54 0.28 27.46 -17.15
N VAL A 55 -0.28 26.60 -18.00
CA VAL A 55 -1.35 27.01 -18.90
C VAL A 55 -2.62 26.89 -18.08
N GLU A 56 -3.12 28.03 -17.62
CA GLU A 56 -4.46 28.14 -17.03
C GLU A 56 -5.49 27.89 -18.13
N PHE A 57 -5.96 26.65 -18.22
CA PHE A 57 -7.21 26.36 -18.91
C PHE A 57 -8.35 26.76 -17.99
N THR A 58 -8.94 27.93 -18.25
CA THR A 58 -10.27 28.28 -17.75
C THR A 58 -11.30 27.47 -18.53
N PRO A 59 -12.04 26.53 -17.91
CA PRO A 59 -13.20 25.96 -18.56
C PRO A 59 -14.29 27.04 -18.59
N THR A 60 -14.58 27.57 -19.77
CA THR A 60 -15.80 28.33 -20.02
C THR A 60 -16.98 27.38 -19.80
N LEU A 61 -17.59 27.48 -18.62
CA LEU A 61 -18.90 26.94 -18.32
C LEU A 61 -19.90 27.57 -19.29
N VAL A 62 -20.26 26.84 -20.34
CA VAL A 62 -21.49 27.09 -21.10
C VAL A 62 -22.66 26.57 -20.26
N THR A 63 -22.91 27.24 -19.14
CA THR A 63 -24.22 27.22 -18.50
C THR A 63 -25.05 28.26 -19.21
N ASN A 64 -25.92 27.81 -20.11
CA ASN A 64 -27.21 28.43 -20.44
C ASN A 64 -27.84 27.67 -21.62
N VAL A 65 -28.41 26.49 -21.35
CA VAL A 65 -29.60 26.06 -22.10
C VAL A 65 -30.78 26.69 -21.38
N SER A 66 -30.96 27.97 -21.68
CA SER A 66 -32.22 28.67 -21.46
C SER A 66 -33.30 27.88 -22.18
N TYR A 67 -34.30 27.42 -21.43
CA TYR A 67 -35.57 26.97 -21.98
C TYR A 67 -36.11 28.12 -22.82
N LEU A 68 -35.93 28.03 -24.13
CA LEU A 68 -36.60 28.95 -25.04
C LEU A 68 -38.11 28.77 -24.82
N PRO A 69 -38.85 29.82 -24.43
CA PRO A 69 -40.29 29.75 -24.45
C PRO A 69 -40.71 29.45 -25.88
N ILE A 70 -41.70 28.56 -26.02
CA ILE A 70 -42.41 28.26 -27.26
C ILE A 70 -42.71 29.59 -27.95
N VAL A 71 -41.97 29.87 -29.01
CA VAL A 71 -42.25 30.98 -29.92
C VAL A 71 -43.51 30.56 -30.67
N PRO A 72 -44.66 31.24 -30.52
CA PRO A 72 -45.76 31.03 -31.43
C PRO A 72 -45.24 31.37 -32.83
N SER A 73 -45.32 30.39 -33.73
CA SER A 73 -44.98 30.50 -35.14
C SER A 73 -45.51 31.82 -35.70
N SER A 74 -44.60 32.74 -35.99
CA SER A 74 -44.90 33.94 -36.77
C SER A 74 -45.34 33.51 -38.17
N PRO A 75 -46.51 33.95 -38.66
CA PRO A 75 -46.92 33.71 -40.03
C PRO A 75 -46.24 34.75 -40.93
N HIS A 76 -45.03 34.44 -41.39
CA HIS A 76 -44.39 35.19 -42.47
C HIS A 76 -44.21 34.31 -43.70
N SER A 77 -45.27 34.30 -44.51
CA SER A 77 -45.17 34.14 -45.97
C SER A 77 -46.07 35.21 -46.60
N SER A 78 -45.65 36.47 -46.46
CA SER A 78 -46.18 37.61 -47.19
C SER A 78 -45.68 37.57 -48.63
N GLY A 79 -46.44 36.92 -49.52
CA GLY A 79 -46.44 37.26 -50.93
C GLY A 79 -47.18 38.60 -51.15
N PRO A 80 -46.87 39.35 -52.22
CA PRO A 80 -47.44 40.69 -52.43
C PRO A 80 -48.93 40.58 -52.76
N SER A 81 -49.75 40.80 -51.74
CA SER A 81 -51.19 41.00 -51.86
C SER A 81 -51.45 42.40 -52.41
N LYS A 82 -51.84 42.47 -53.69
CA LYS A 82 -52.39 43.68 -54.28
C LYS A 82 -53.74 43.98 -53.61
N HIS A 83 -53.82 45.13 -52.95
CA HIS A 83 -55.08 45.76 -52.62
C HIS A 83 -55.88 46.04 -53.90
N GLY A 84 -57.04 45.39 -53.99
CA GLY A 84 -58.10 45.62 -54.96
C GLY A 84 -59.21 44.62 -54.62
N SER A 85 -60.18 45.01 -53.80
CA SER A 85 -61.45 45.58 -54.25
C SER A 85 -62.55 44.51 -54.28
N ALA A 86 -63.61 44.85 -53.55
CA ALA A 86 -65.00 44.49 -53.81
C ALA A 86 -65.48 43.05 -53.58
N HIS A 87 -66.53 42.98 -52.76
CA HIS A 87 -67.56 41.95 -52.69
C HIS A 87 -67.14 40.55 -52.25
N ASN A 88 -67.42 40.28 -50.97
CA ASN A 88 -67.97 39.00 -50.52
C ASN A 88 -69.21 38.61 -51.35
N ARG A 89 -69.01 38.15 -52.58
CA ARG A 89 -69.92 37.16 -53.15
C ARG A 89 -69.53 35.85 -52.47
N ARG A 90 -70.47 35.29 -51.72
CA ARG A 90 -70.48 33.87 -51.41
C ARG A 90 -70.65 33.16 -52.76
N ASP A 91 -69.59 33.09 -53.53
CA ASP A 91 -69.53 32.16 -54.64
C ASP A 91 -69.74 30.80 -53.99
N VAL A 92 -70.83 30.16 -54.38
CA VAL A 92 -71.20 28.82 -53.97
C VAL A 92 -70.07 27.92 -54.47
N ALA A 93 -69.01 27.81 -53.67
CA ALA A 93 -67.88 26.94 -53.93
C ALA A 93 -68.48 25.57 -54.19
N HIS A 94 -68.13 25.00 -55.34
CA HIS A 94 -68.72 23.75 -55.78
C HIS A 94 -68.57 22.71 -54.65
N PRO A 95 -69.59 21.93 -54.28
CA PRO A 95 -69.50 21.03 -53.12
C PRO A 95 -68.33 20.02 -53.22
N LEU A 96 -67.87 19.70 -54.44
CA LEU A 96 -66.63 18.94 -54.64
C LEU A 96 -65.36 19.71 -54.26
N GLU A 97 -65.31 21.02 -54.47
CA GLU A 97 -64.16 21.86 -54.15
C GLU A 97 -64.01 22.02 -52.63
N THR A 98 -65.11 22.23 -51.90
CA THR A 98 -65.07 22.28 -50.43
C THR A 98 -64.72 20.93 -49.82
N TRP A 99 -65.26 19.84 -50.37
CA TRP A 99 -64.90 18.47 -49.96
C TRP A 99 -63.44 18.15 -50.24
N PHE A 100 -62.93 18.49 -51.43
CA PHE A 100 -61.54 18.28 -51.80
C PHE A 100 -60.60 19.14 -50.95
N ALA A 101 -60.94 20.40 -50.69
CA ALA A 101 -60.16 21.28 -49.82
C ALA A 101 -60.10 20.74 -48.38
N GLY A 102 -61.23 20.24 -47.85
CA GLY A 102 -61.28 19.57 -46.55
C GLY A 102 -60.39 18.33 -46.51
N ARG A 103 -60.52 17.43 -47.48
CA ARG A 103 -59.74 16.19 -47.56
C ARG A 103 -58.24 16.45 -47.78
N MET A 104 -57.89 17.49 -48.53
CA MET A 104 -56.51 17.94 -48.70
C MET A 104 -55.94 18.54 -47.41
N SER A 105 -56.75 19.26 -46.63
CA SER A 105 -56.34 19.77 -45.31
C SER A 105 -56.07 18.62 -44.34
N GLU A 106 -56.99 17.65 -44.25
CA GLU A 106 -56.82 16.44 -43.43
C GLU A 106 -55.58 15.64 -43.84
N TYR A 107 -55.34 15.48 -45.15
CA TYR A 107 -54.15 14.79 -45.65
C TYR A 107 -52.85 15.52 -45.28
N ARG A 108 -52.84 16.85 -45.39
CA ARG A 108 -51.68 17.68 -44.96
C ARG A 108 -51.45 17.56 -43.46
N GLU A 109 -52.51 17.65 -42.65
CA GLU A 109 -52.42 17.49 -41.20
C GLU A 109 -51.88 16.10 -40.82
N HIS A 110 -52.38 15.05 -41.46
CA HIS A 110 -51.88 13.69 -41.27
C HIS A 110 -50.41 13.55 -41.66
N LEU A 111 -49.98 14.15 -42.78
CA LEU A 111 -48.57 14.19 -43.18
C LEU A 111 -47.71 14.92 -42.12
N TYR A 112 -48.17 16.07 -41.64
CA TYR A 112 -47.48 16.80 -40.57
C TYR A 112 -47.37 15.96 -39.31
N MET A 113 -48.47 15.40 -38.80
CA MET A 113 -48.49 14.53 -37.63
C MET A 113 -47.56 13.32 -37.78
N LYS A 114 -47.56 12.68 -38.95
CA LYS A 114 -46.68 11.53 -39.23
C LYS A 114 -45.21 11.95 -39.24
N THR A 115 -44.88 13.08 -39.85
CA THR A 115 -43.49 13.57 -39.90
C THR A 115 -42.99 14.03 -38.52
N THR A 116 -43.81 14.71 -37.73
CA THR A 116 -43.45 15.13 -36.37
C THR A 116 -43.31 13.94 -35.43
N ALA A 117 -44.17 12.93 -35.53
CA ALA A 117 -44.04 11.69 -34.77
C ALA A 117 -42.71 10.98 -35.07
N LYS A 118 -42.36 10.83 -36.36
CA LYS A 118 -41.08 10.23 -36.78
C LYS A 118 -39.87 11.05 -36.29
N LEU A 119 -39.97 12.37 -36.32
CA LEU A 119 -38.90 13.26 -35.84
C LEU A 119 -38.71 13.10 -34.32
N ASN A 120 -39.80 13.06 -33.55
CA ASN A 120 -39.75 12.82 -32.11
C ASN A 120 -39.17 11.44 -31.77
N GLU A 121 -39.53 10.39 -32.52
CA GLU A 121 -38.95 9.06 -32.34
C GLU A 121 -37.44 9.07 -32.61
N SER A 122 -37.01 9.70 -33.71
CA SER A 122 -35.58 9.84 -34.03
C SER A 122 -34.80 10.66 -32.99
N TYR A 123 -35.43 11.68 -32.41
CA TYR A 123 -34.85 12.50 -31.36
C TYR A 123 -34.67 11.70 -30.05
N ASN A 124 -35.70 10.95 -29.65
CA ASN A 124 -35.65 10.12 -28.45
C ASN A 124 -34.64 8.97 -28.57
N THR A 125 -34.55 8.34 -29.74
CA THR A 125 -33.54 7.31 -30.01
C THR A 125 -32.12 7.88 -29.93
N LEU A 126 -31.88 9.05 -30.52
CA LEU A 126 -30.58 9.73 -30.43
C LEU A 126 -30.21 10.09 -28.98
N ILE A 127 -31.16 10.58 -28.18
CA ILE A 127 -30.92 10.87 -26.76
C ILE A 127 -30.54 9.60 -26.00
N ASN A 128 -31.28 8.50 -26.24
CA ASN A 128 -31.01 7.24 -25.58
C ASN A 128 -29.64 6.67 -25.97
N ASP A 129 -29.27 6.77 -27.24
CA ASP A 129 -27.95 6.35 -27.73
C ASP A 129 -26.84 7.19 -27.10
N LEU A 130 -27.01 8.51 -27.04
CA LEU A 130 -26.03 9.42 -26.42
C LEU A 130 -25.89 9.15 -24.92
N HIS A 131 -26.99 8.88 -24.22
CA HIS A 131 -26.97 8.47 -22.83
C HIS A 131 -26.24 7.13 -22.66
N ASN A 132 -26.53 6.13 -23.50
CA ASN A 132 -25.91 4.82 -23.45
C ASN A 132 -24.41 4.85 -23.76
N VAL A 133 -23.96 5.71 -24.68
CA VAL A 133 -22.53 5.92 -24.99
C VAL A 133 -21.80 6.57 -23.81
N ASN A 134 -22.47 7.44 -23.05
CA ASN A 134 -21.89 8.07 -21.86
C ASN A 134 -21.81 7.11 -20.66
N LEU A 135 -22.45 5.94 -20.72
CA LEU A 135 -22.43 4.94 -19.67
C LEU A 135 -21.24 3.98 -19.83
N VAL A 136 -20.34 3.97 -18.83
CA VAL A 136 -19.17 3.10 -18.75
C VAL A 136 -19.32 2.13 -17.58
N ALA A 137 -18.97 0.86 -17.79
CA ALA A 137 -18.97 -0.14 -16.72
C ALA A 137 -17.90 0.19 -15.66
N MET A 138 -18.26 0.11 -14.37
CA MET A 138 -17.28 0.21 -13.30
C MET A 138 -16.29 -0.95 -13.34
N SER A 139 -14.99 -0.65 -13.30
CA SER A 139 -13.92 -1.67 -13.29
C SER A 139 -13.71 -2.32 -11.93
N SER A 140 -14.30 -1.79 -10.86
CA SER A 140 -14.19 -2.37 -9.52
C SER A 140 -15.24 -3.47 -9.31
N PRO A 141 -14.84 -4.69 -8.91
CA PRO A 141 -15.80 -5.72 -8.56
C PRO A 141 -16.70 -5.22 -7.41
N PRO A 142 -18.01 -5.48 -7.45
CA PRO A 142 -18.92 -5.09 -6.40
C PRO A 142 -18.46 -5.70 -5.06
N ILE A 143 -18.56 -4.91 -3.99
CA ILE A 143 -18.23 -5.32 -2.62
C ILE A 143 -19.16 -6.45 -2.14
N THR A 144 -20.30 -6.64 -2.81
CA THR A 144 -21.24 -7.72 -2.55
C THR A 144 -20.94 -8.95 -3.44
N PRO A 145 -20.90 -10.17 -2.87
CA PRO A 145 -20.55 -11.40 -3.57
C PRO A 145 -21.67 -11.93 -4.50
N SER A 146 -22.53 -11.05 -5.01
CA SER A 146 -23.57 -11.39 -5.98
C SER A 146 -22.93 -11.54 -7.37
N ALA A 147 -22.40 -12.72 -7.64
CA ALA A 147 -21.74 -13.06 -8.92
C ALA A 147 -22.64 -12.98 -10.16
N LYS A 148 -23.94 -12.64 -9.99
CA LYS A 148 -24.93 -12.60 -11.08
C LYS A 148 -25.33 -11.19 -11.51
N THR A 149 -24.86 -10.14 -10.83
CA THR A 149 -25.25 -8.77 -11.16
C THR A 149 -24.15 -8.11 -12.00
N SER A 150 -24.48 -7.70 -13.23
CA SER A 150 -23.59 -6.89 -14.06
C SER A 150 -23.17 -5.62 -13.31
N PRO A 151 -21.91 -5.17 -13.42
CA PRO A 151 -21.45 -3.97 -12.71
C PRO A 151 -22.32 -2.77 -13.08
N PRO A 152 -22.65 -1.89 -12.11
CA PRO A 152 -23.43 -0.70 -12.39
C PRO A 152 -22.73 0.14 -13.45
N LYS A 153 -23.49 0.53 -14.48
CA LYS A 153 -23.04 1.46 -15.51
C LYS A 153 -23.10 2.87 -14.93
N ILE A 154 -21.96 3.56 -14.93
CA ILE A 154 -21.86 4.94 -14.44
C ILE A 154 -21.50 5.88 -15.59
N THR A 155 -21.85 7.15 -15.48
CA THR A 155 -21.46 8.13 -16.50
C THR A 155 -19.94 8.33 -16.52
N ILE A 156 -19.38 8.77 -17.66
CA ILE A 156 -17.95 9.08 -17.78
C ILE A 156 -17.54 10.12 -16.72
N SER A 157 -18.36 11.14 -16.47
CA SER A 157 -18.10 12.14 -15.42
C SER A 157 -18.05 11.52 -14.03
N ALA A 158 -19.00 10.66 -13.67
CA ALA A 158 -19.00 9.95 -12.40
C ALA A 158 -17.77 9.04 -12.24
N LYS A 159 -17.28 8.44 -13.34
CA LYS A 159 -16.02 7.67 -13.32
C LYS A 159 -14.83 8.54 -12.93
N PHE A 160 -14.74 9.75 -13.48
CA PHE A 160 -13.68 10.70 -13.11
C PHE A 160 -13.85 11.20 -11.69
N ASP A 161 -15.06 11.48 -11.23
CA ASP A 161 -15.31 11.87 -9.84
C ASP A 161 -14.94 10.78 -8.84
N HIS A 162 -15.23 9.51 -9.14
CA HIS A 162 -14.78 8.39 -8.31
C HIS A 162 -13.26 8.22 -8.31
N ALA A 163 -12.60 8.36 -9.47
CA ALA A 163 -11.14 8.35 -9.54
C ALA A 163 -10.54 9.52 -8.75
N ARG A 164 -11.17 10.69 -8.84
CA ARG A 164 -10.80 11.89 -8.09
C ARG A 164 -10.94 11.64 -6.58
N GLN A 165 -12.07 11.15 -6.11
CA GLN A 165 -12.28 10.82 -4.69
C GLN A 165 -11.18 9.91 -4.15
N LYS A 166 -10.73 8.90 -4.92
CA LYS A 166 -9.59 8.05 -4.52
C LYS A 166 -8.28 8.83 -4.38
N LEU A 167 -8.02 9.81 -5.24
CA LEU A 167 -6.78 10.60 -5.19
C LEU A 167 -6.80 11.69 -4.12
N PHE A 168 -7.97 12.26 -3.83
CA PHE A 168 -8.11 13.40 -2.94
C PHE A 168 -8.44 13.03 -1.49
N ASN A 169 -8.83 11.78 -1.23
CA ASN A 169 -8.98 11.30 0.14
C ASN A 169 -7.59 11.21 0.81
N PRO A 170 -7.37 11.92 1.94
CA PRO A 170 -6.10 11.85 2.64
C PRO A 170 -5.84 10.42 3.10
N ILE A 171 -4.58 9.98 3.01
CA ILE A 171 -4.20 8.59 3.25
C ILE A 171 -4.62 8.07 4.64
N GLY A 172 -4.78 8.96 5.62
CA GLY A 172 -5.21 8.62 6.97
C GLY A 172 -6.67 8.16 7.10
N GLU A 173 -7.55 8.63 6.22
CA GLU A 173 -9.01 8.36 6.28
C GLU A 173 -9.40 7.00 5.69
N TYR A 174 -8.45 6.30 5.06
CA TYR A 174 -8.71 4.97 4.53
C TYR A 174 -9.06 3.99 5.64
N THR A 175 -10.21 3.34 5.51
CA THR A 175 -10.67 2.34 6.48
C THR A 175 -10.07 0.98 6.14
N ILE A 176 -9.38 0.39 7.10
CA ILE A 176 -8.80 -0.95 6.99
C ILE A 176 -9.63 -1.87 7.88
N THR A 177 -10.06 -3.00 7.34
CA THR A 177 -10.79 -3.99 8.12
C THR A 177 -9.80 -4.88 8.87
N THR A 178 -9.83 -4.82 10.20
CA THR A 178 -9.06 -5.73 11.04
C THR A 178 -10.00 -6.81 11.55
N SER A 179 -9.63 -8.08 11.40
CA SER A 179 -10.35 -9.19 12.02
C SER A 179 -9.81 -9.44 13.42
N THR A 180 -10.68 -9.39 14.42
CA THR A 180 -10.38 -9.76 15.80
C THR A 180 -11.30 -10.90 16.22
N ILE A 181 -10.75 -11.89 16.93
CA ILE A 181 -11.52 -12.99 17.50
C ILE A 181 -12.07 -12.50 18.84
N ASN A 182 -13.39 -12.45 18.97
CA ASN A 182 -14.05 -12.09 20.23
C ASN A 182 -13.93 -13.23 21.26
N ALA A 183 -14.24 -12.96 22.52
CA ALA A 183 -14.27 -13.97 23.59
C ALA A 183 -15.19 -15.17 23.30
N SER A 184 -16.16 -15.01 22.38
CA SER A 184 -17.05 -16.07 21.89
C SER A 184 -16.45 -16.93 20.76
N GLY A 185 -15.18 -16.71 20.37
CA GLY A 185 -14.53 -17.40 19.25
C GLY A 185 -14.99 -16.93 17.86
N GLN A 186 -15.91 -15.96 17.79
CA GLN A 186 -16.38 -15.41 16.52
C GLN A 186 -15.42 -14.36 15.96
N LEU A 187 -15.15 -14.43 14.65
CA LEU A 187 -14.32 -13.47 13.93
C LEU A 187 -15.15 -12.23 13.61
N VAL A 188 -14.86 -11.12 14.30
CA VAL A 188 -15.49 -9.82 14.05
C VAL A 188 -14.54 -8.97 13.23
N LYS A 189 -15.03 -8.46 12.09
CA LYS A 189 -14.30 -7.52 11.25
C LYS A 189 -14.65 -6.10 11.69
N THR A 190 -13.69 -5.42 12.28
CA THR A 190 -13.85 -4.05 12.75
C THR A 190 -13.16 -3.12 11.76
N PRO A 191 -13.89 -2.17 11.12
CA PRO A 191 -13.26 -1.15 10.30
C PRO A 191 -12.53 -0.16 11.21
N VAL A 192 -11.24 0.05 10.97
CA VAL A 192 -10.40 0.99 11.71
C VAL A 192 -9.71 1.92 10.70
N PRO A 193 -9.72 3.25 10.90
CA PRO A 193 -9.00 4.17 10.03
C PRO A 193 -7.48 3.92 10.09
N LEU A 194 -6.80 4.00 8.94
CA LEU A 194 -5.35 3.79 8.81
C LEU A 194 -4.57 4.73 9.73
N GLN A 195 -5.02 5.98 9.88
CA GLN A 195 -4.40 6.94 10.79
C GLN A 195 -4.31 6.42 12.23
N GLN A 196 -5.36 5.78 12.73
CA GLN A 196 -5.38 5.22 14.09
C GLN A 196 -4.45 4.00 14.21
N LYS A 197 -4.32 3.20 13.15
CA LYS A 197 -3.34 2.10 13.11
C LYS A 197 -1.91 2.61 13.11
N LEU A 198 -1.63 3.66 12.34
CA LEU A 198 -0.30 4.28 12.30
C LEU A 198 0.06 4.90 13.65
N SER A 199 -0.86 5.61 14.31
CA SER A 199 -0.59 6.15 15.65
C SER A 199 -0.32 5.03 16.66
N ALA A 200 -1.17 3.99 16.69
CA ALA A 200 -0.97 2.83 17.56
C ALA A 200 0.37 2.13 17.30
N PHE A 201 0.77 1.99 16.02
CA PHE A 201 2.08 1.46 15.66
C PHE A 201 3.21 2.33 16.21
N THR A 202 3.17 3.65 16.02
CA THR A 202 4.21 4.53 16.53
C THR A 202 4.34 4.49 18.06
N ASP A 203 3.23 4.30 18.76
CA ASP A 203 3.23 4.18 20.23
C ASP A 203 3.83 2.83 20.66
N SER A 204 3.41 1.74 20.01
CA SER A 204 3.98 0.40 20.26
C SER A 204 5.49 0.35 19.98
N TYR A 205 5.94 1.02 18.91
CA TYR A 205 7.35 1.12 18.56
C TYR A 205 8.14 1.85 19.65
N LYS A 206 7.64 2.99 20.13
CA LYS A 206 8.28 3.73 21.25
C LYS A 206 8.36 2.89 22.52
N GLN A 207 7.31 2.12 22.82
CA GLN A 207 7.30 1.23 23.98
C GLN A 207 8.36 0.13 23.85
N LYS A 208 8.42 -0.55 22.71
CA LYS A 208 9.42 -1.60 22.44
C LYS A 208 10.84 -1.06 22.41
N TYR A 209 11.04 0.13 21.88
CA TYR A 209 12.34 0.80 21.92
C TYR A 209 12.79 1.08 23.35
N LYS A 210 11.89 1.54 24.23
CA LYS A 210 12.20 1.74 25.66
C LYS A 210 12.53 0.42 26.36
N GLU A 211 11.79 -0.65 26.06
CA GLU A 211 12.05 -1.98 26.59
C GLU A 211 13.45 -2.48 26.19
N LEU A 212 13.81 -2.31 24.91
CA LEU A 212 15.12 -2.67 24.38
C LEU A 212 16.24 -1.86 25.06
N GLN A 213 16.06 -0.55 25.24
CA GLN A 213 17.01 0.26 26.00
C GLN A 213 17.17 -0.19 27.45
N ALA A 214 16.08 -0.60 28.10
CA ALA A 214 16.14 -1.12 29.47
C ALA A 214 16.91 -2.44 29.55
N MET A 215 16.68 -3.35 28.59
CA MET A 215 17.43 -4.61 28.48
C MET A 215 18.90 -4.36 28.17
N HIS A 216 19.22 -3.42 27.28
CA HIS A 216 20.60 -3.05 26.97
C HIS A 216 21.34 -2.55 28.20
N LYS A 217 20.74 -1.66 29.00
CA LYS A 217 21.32 -1.19 30.28
C LYS A 217 21.54 -2.33 31.27
N ARG A 218 20.59 -3.27 31.38
CA ARG A 218 20.76 -4.45 32.25
C ARG A 218 21.90 -5.32 31.78
N TRP A 219 22.02 -5.52 30.46
CA TRP A 219 23.12 -6.25 29.86
C TRP A 219 24.46 -5.56 30.14
N GLU A 220 24.57 -4.24 29.97
CA GLU A 220 25.78 -3.48 30.30
C GLU A 220 26.17 -3.63 31.78
N ILE A 221 25.20 -3.62 32.70
CA ILE A 221 25.45 -3.84 34.14
C ILE A 221 26.00 -5.25 34.39
N ILE A 222 25.33 -6.28 33.87
CA ILE A 222 25.74 -7.68 34.06
C ILE A 222 27.13 -7.92 33.46
N MET A 223 27.38 -7.41 32.24
CA MET A 223 28.69 -7.50 31.59
C MET A 223 29.77 -6.75 32.38
N GLY A 224 29.44 -5.59 32.95
CA GLY A 224 30.35 -4.84 33.80
C GLY A 224 30.67 -5.56 35.12
N GLU A 225 29.69 -6.24 35.72
CA GLU A 225 29.89 -7.09 36.90
C GLU A 225 30.75 -8.31 36.56
N LEU A 226 30.45 -9.01 35.46
CA LEU A 226 31.24 -10.15 34.97
C LEU A 226 32.68 -9.74 34.66
N TRP A 227 32.88 -8.57 34.06
CA TRP A 227 34.21 -8.03 33.82
C TRP A 227 34.94 -7.78 35.15
N LYS A 228 34.30 -7.11 36.12
CA LYS A 228 34.91 -6.86 37.44
C LYS A 228 35.30 -8.15 38.15
N THR A 229 34.42 -9.15 38.17
CA THR A 229 34.72 -10.45 38.80
C THR A 229 35.83 -11.19 38.04
N GLY A 230 35.79 -11.17 36.71
CA GLY A 230 36.84 -11.73 35.86
C GLY A 230 38.21 -11.12 36.13
N VAL A 231 38.30 -9.78 36.19
CA VAL A 231 39.55 -9.08 36.52
C VAL A 231 40.04 -9.45 37.92
N THR A 232 39.16 -9.59 38.92
CA THR A 232 39.58 -9.99 40.28
C THR A 232 40.07 -11.44 40.37
N CYS A 233 39.56 -12.34 39.53
CA CYS A 233 39.91 -13.76 39.58
C CYS A 233 41.07 -14.14 38.64
N LEU A 234 41.13 -13.56 37.45
CA LEU A 234 42.05 -13.95 36.37
C LEU A 234 43.16 -12.91 36.13
N GLY A 235 42.91 -11.64 36.46
CA GLY A 235 43.76 -10.51 36.11
C GLY A 235 43.24 -9.73 34.89
N GLU A 236 43.67 -8.47 34.78
CA GLU A 236 43.19 -7.55 33.74
C GLU A 236 43.62 -7.97 32.32
N GLU A 237 44.88 -8.42 32.16
CA GLU A 237 45.44 -8.79 30.86
C GLU A 237 44.72 -10.00 30.23
N THR A 238 44.47 -11.04 31.03
CA THR A 238 43.74 -12.23 30.57
C THR A 238 42.29 -11.91 30.24
N MET A 239 41.61 -11.06 31.04
CA MET A 239 40.22 -10.69 30.75
C MET A 239 40.12 -9.83 29.49
N ALA A 240 41.06 -8.89 29.29
CA ALA A 240 41.14 -8.10 28.08
C ALA A 240 41.35 -8.98 26.84
N SER A 241 42.18 -10.01 26.93
CA SER A 241 42.43 -10.93 25.80
C SER A 241 41.18 -11.72 25.37
N LEU A 242 40.24 -12.00 26.28
CA LEU A 242 38.99 -12.71 25.97
C LEU A 242 37.97 -11.85 25.21
N PHE A 243 37.99 -10.54 25.43
CA PHE A 243 37.04 -9.60 24.79
C PHE A 243 37.61 -8.91 23.56
N ILE A 244 38.93 -8.84 23.45
CA ILE A 244 39.59 -8.52 22.19
C ILE A 244 39.53 -9.81 21.37
N VAL A 245 38.40 -10.01 20.67
CA VAL A 245 38.42 -10.83 19.46
C VAL A 245 39.33 -10.08 18.51
N THR A 246 40.63 -10.35 18.61
CA THR A 246 41.60 -9.96 17.59
C THR A 246 41.01 -10.57 16.33
N PRO A 247 40.62 -9.78 15.31
CA PRO A 247 40.25 -10.35 14.03
C PRO A 247 41.53 -11.00 13.53
N GLU A 248 41.68 -12.28 13.84
CA GLU A 248 42.81 -13.08 13.41
C GLU A 248 42.82 -12.95 11.90
N ALA A 249 43.88 -12.33 11.39
CA ALA A 249 44.03 -11.97 9.98
C ALA A 249 44.25 -13.21 9.09
N GLU A 250 43.68 -14.35 9.47
CA GLU A 250 43.48 -15.49 8.61
C GLU A 250 42.07 -15.38 8.03
N ALA A 251 42.05 -14.86 6.81
CA ALA A 251 40.92 -14.82 5.93
C ALA A 251 40.35 -16.24 5.71
N LEU A 252 39.50 -16.70 6.63
CA LEU A 252 38.51 -17.71 6.28
C LEU A 252 37.62 -17.08 5.18
N PRO A 253 37.45 -17.76 4.04
CA PRO A 253 36.60 -17.25 2.97
C PRO A 253 35.20 -17.03 3.54
N PRO A 254 34.50 -15.95 3.13
CA PRO A 254 33.21 -15.60 3.69
C PRO A 254 32.28 -16.80 3.55
N THR A 255 32.00 -17.46 4.68
CA THR A 255 30.92 -18.42 4.80
C THR A 255 29.70 -17.64 4.40
N LYS A 256 29.15 -17.97 3.22
CA LYS A 256 27.94 -17.36 2.70
C LYS A 256 26.90 -17.51 3.80
N GLU A 257 26.58 -16.40 4.45
CA GLU A 257 25.38 -16.33 5.27
C GLU A 257 24.25 -16.73 4.33
N ASP A 258 23.68 -17.91 4.58
CA ASP A 258 22.53 -18.38 3.86
C ASP A 258 21.49 -17.28 3.93
N SER A 259 21.19 -16.76 2.75
CA SER A 259 20.21 -15.72 2.51
C SER A 259 19.00 -15.96 3.40
N LEU A 260 18.84 -15.08 4.39
CA LEU A 260 17.68 -14.98 5.28
C LEU A 260 16.36 -14.75 4.51
N PHE A 261 16.43 -14.62 3.18
CA PHE A 261 15.29 -14.75 2.29
C PHE A 261 15.06 -16.23 1.98
N ILE A 262 14.11 -16.82 2.72
CA ILE A 262 13.35 -17.97 2.24
C ILE A 262 12.66 -17.51 0.95
N PRO A 263 12.94 -18.11 -0.23
CA PRO A 263 12.19 -17.80 -1.44
C PRO A 263 10.75 -18.28 -1.22
N GLU A 264 9.79 -17.37 -1.04
CA GLU A 264 8.36 -17.71 -0.89
C GLU A 264 7.74 -18.37 -2.13
N HIS A 265 8.50 -18.52 -3.23
CA HIS A 265 8.00 -19.08 -4.48
C HIS A 265 8.94 -20.16 -5.01
N SER A 266 8.74 -21.40 -4.56
CA SER A 266 9.10 -22.57 -5.36
C SER A 266 8.22 -22.59 -6.62
N PRO A 267 8.77 -22.80 -7.83
CA PRO A 267 7.94 -23.08 -8.99
C PRO A 267 7.42 -24.52 -8.85
N ASP A 268 6.10 -24.62 -8.63
CA ASP A 268 5.37 -25.88 -8.66
C ASP A 268 5.56 -26.57 -10.02
N LEU A 269 6.35 -27.64 -10.02
CA LEU A 269 6.27 -28.64 -11.07
C LEU A 269 5.20 -29.65 -10.67
N ASN A 270 4.11 -29.65 -11.45
CA ASN A 270 3.00 -30.60 -11.44
C ASN A 270 2.00 -30.34 -10.29
N GLY A 271 0.80 -29.82 -10.51
CA GLY A 271 -0.19 -30.25 -11.48
C GLY A 271 -1.34 -30.90 -10.71
N ASN A 272 -2.44 -30.14 -10.56
CA ASN A 272 -3.73 -30.55 -9.97
C ASN A 272 -3.71 -31.04 -8.52
N GLU A 273 -4.09 -30.16 -7.59
CA GLU A 273 -5.27 -30.37 -6.72
C GLU A 273 -5.56 -29.11 -5.90
N THR A 274 -6.76 -28.56 -6.07
CA THR A 274 -7.31 -27.45 -5.30
C THR A 274 -7.68 -27.90 -3.89
N GLY A 275 -6.67 -28.15 -3.06
CA GLY A 275 -6.81 -28.27 -1.61
C GLY A 275 -6.30 -27.00 -0.96
N LYS A 276 -7.19 -26.19 -0.37
CA LYS A 276 -6.80 -25.05 0.47
C LYS A 276 -5.97 -25.58 1.66
N LYS A 277 -4.64 -25.62 1.53
CA LYS A 277 -3.75 -25.91 2.65
C LYS A 277 -3.92 -24.81 3.69
N ARG A 278 -4.71 -25.08 4.72
CA ARG A 278 -4.72 -24.28 5.95
C ARG A 278 -3.37 -24.55 6.63
N VAL A 279 -2.47 -23.58 6.55
CA VAL A 279 -1.29 -23.54 7.41
C VAL A 279 -1.80 -23.28 8.83
N ALA A 280 -1.99 -24.35 9.59
CA ALA A 280 -2.06 -24.25 11.04
C ALA A 280 -0.61 -24.16 11.50
N PHE A 281 -0.21 -22.99 12.01
CA PHE A 281 1.01 -22.90 12.80
C PHE A 281 0.79 -23.77 14.02
N GLN A 282 1.53 -24.88 14.09
CA GLN A 282 1.66 -25.61 15.34
C GLN A 282 2.37 -24.65 16.29
N GLU A 283 1.60 -24.01 17.18
CA GLU A 283 2.16 -23.40 18.39
C GLU A 283 2.74 -24.55 19.20
N SER A 284 3.93 -25.00 18.82
CA SER A 284 4.83 -25.58 19.80
C SER A 284 5.10 -24.43 20.75
N THR A 285 4.33 -24.34 21.84
CA THR A 285 4.85 -23.79 23.08
C THR A 285 6.15 -24.54 23.28
N PRO A 286 7.32 -23.94 23.01
CA PRO A 286 8.53 -24.59 23.40
C PRO A 286 8.42 -24.60 24.91
N GLU A 287 8.14 -25.76 25.51
CA GLU A 287 8.48 -25.97 26.90
C GLU A 287 9.95 -25.59 26.96
N LEU A 288 10.18 -24.38 27.47
CA LEU A 288 11.51 -23.82 27.60
C LEU A 288 12.35 -24.94 28.24
N PRO A 289 13.47 -25.34 27.61
CA PRO A 289 14.22 -26.49 28.06
C PRO A 289 14.41 -26.35 29.58
N SER A 290 14.07 -27.40 30.32
CA SER A 290 13.97 -27.37 31.79
C SER A 290 15.24 -26.84 32.48
N LEU A 291 16.36 -26.83 31.76
CA LEU A 291 17.60 -26.11 32.05
C LEU A 291 17.44 -24.61 32.37
N LEU A 292 16.52 -23.89 31.72
CA LEU A 292 16.27 -22.46 31.95
C LEU A 292 15.36 -22.19 33.15
N LEU A 293 14.62 -23.21 33.60
CA LEU A 293 13.67 -23.11 34.71
C LEU A 293 14.24 -23.65 36.03
N ARG A 294 15.36 -24.39 35.98
CA ARG A 294 15.99 -24.99 37.15
C ARG A 294 17.10 -24.07 37.68
N PRO A 295 17.14 -23.76 38.99
CA PRO A 295 18.27 -23.04 39.58
C PRO A 295 19.56 -23.82 39.31
N SER A 296 20.60 -23.14 38.81
CA SER A 296 21.87 -23.73 38.41
C SER A 296 22.60 -24.33 39.62
N VAL A 297 22.34 -25.60 39.90
CA VAL A 297 23.23 -26.41 40.73
C VAL A 297 24.36 -26.84 39.81
N LEU A 298 25.43 -26.04 39.78
CA LEU A 298 26.66 -26.40 39.07
C LEU A 298 27.26 -27.59 39.81
N GLU A 299 27.11 -28.79 39.25
CA GLU A 299 27.97 -29.90 39.64
C GLU A 299 29.42 -29.51 39.37
N PRO A 300 30.36 -29.79 40.30
CA PRO A 300 31.76 -29.50 40.09
C PRO A 300 32.22 -30.21 38.82
N VAL A 301 32.76 -29.43 37.88
CA VAL A 301 33.26 -29.89 36.59
C VAL A 301 34.16 -31.10 36.83
N THR A 302 33.73 -32.26 36.33
CA THR A 302 34.55 -33.47 36.35
C THR A 302 35.83 -33.15 35.60
N GLN A 303 36.98 -33.39 36.24
CA GLN A 303 38.27 -33.18 35.61
C GLN A 303 38.31 -33.94 34.29
N ALA A 304 38.78 -33.26 33.24
CA ALA A 304 38.90 -33.85 31.92
C ALA A 304 39.67 -35.18 32.01
N PRO A 305 39.16 -36.28 31.42
CA PRO A 305 39.85 -37.55 31.44
C PRO A 305 41.25 -37.36 30.85
N VAL A 306 42.27 -37.83 31.57
CA VAL A 306 43.65 -37.79 31.09
C VAL A 306 43.74 -38.75 29.91
N LEU A 307 43.65 -38.21 28.70
CA LEU A 307 43.83 -38.95 27.45
C LEU A 307 45.30 -39.32 27.32
N SER A 308 45.59 -40.56 26.97
CA SER A 308 46.96 -41.00 26.68
C SER A 308 47.50 -40.28 25.44
N GLU A 309 48.81 -40.02 25.39
CA GLU A 309 49.45 -39.35 24.26
C GLU A 309 49.21 -40.07 22.92
N GLU A 310 49.05 -41.40 22.97
CA GLU A 310 48.73 -42.22 21.79
C GLU A 310 47.33 -41.89 21.23
N MET A 311 46.33 -41.76 22.11
CA MET A 311 44.96 -41.43 21.71
C MET A 311 44.85 -40.00 21.19
N VAL A 312 45.64 -39.07 21.74
CA VAL A 312 45.73 -37.69 21.23
C VAL A 312 46.33 -37.67 19.82
N ARG A 313 47.37 -38.47 19.55
CA ARG A 313 47.95 -38.57 18.20
C ARG A 313 47.00 -39.21 17.19
N GLU A 314 46.25 -40.22 17.60
CA GLU A 314 45.25 -40.87 16.74
C GLU A 314 44.15 -39.88 16.35
N ILE A 315 43.55 -39.20 17.34
CA ILE A 315 42.53 -38.17 17.10
C ILE A 315 43.09 -37.03 16.25
N GLN A 316 44.32 -36.59 16.50
CA GLN A 316 44.95 -35.53 15.69
C GLN A 316 45.13 -35.98 14.24
N SER A 317 45.52 -37.24 13.99
CA SER A 317 45.61 -37.79 12.64
C SER A 317 44.25 -37.93 11.97
N GLU A 318 43.21 -38.31 12.72
CA GLU A 318 41.85 -38.42 12.22
C GLU A 318 41.29 -37.03 11.88
N VAL A 319 41.54 -36.01 12.70
CA VAL A 319 41.14 -34.61 12.44
C VAL A 319 41.88 -34.01 11.25
N ILE A 320 43.17 -34.35 11.04
CA ILE A 320 43.91 -33.89 9.85
C ILE A 320 43.38 -34.56 8.57
N ASN A 321 42.88 -35.79 8.67
CA ASN A 321 42.29 -36.51 7.54
C ASN A 321 40.81 -36.13 7.33
N LEU A 322 40.10 -35.73 8.39
CA LEU A 322 38.74 -35.19 8.33
C LEU A 322 38.77 -33.83 7.63
N GLY A 323 38.34 -33.80 6.38
CA GLY A 323 38.29 -32.57 5.60
C GLY A 323 38.91 -32.72 4.23
N ASN A 324 39.89 -33.62 4.04
CA ASN A 324 40.56 -33.78 2.75
C ASN A 324 39.60 -34.29 1.67
N GLU A 325 38.75 -35.27 2.01
CA GLU A 325 37.71 -35.77 1.09
C GLU A 325 36.67 -34.69 0.74
N GLN A 326 36.23 -33.89 1.73
CA GLN A 326 35.27 -32.81 1.50
C GLN A 326 35.88 -31.67 0.67
N VAL A 327 37.17 -31.36 0.88
CA VAL A 327 37.90 -30.35 0.09
C VAL A 327 38.06 -30.81 -1.35
N ASP A 328 38.39 -32.08 -1.59
CA ASP A 328 38.48 -32.66 -2.93
C ASP A 328 37.12 -32.65 -3.66
N GLU A 329 36.03 -32.93 -2.94
CA GLU A 329 34.68 -32.85 -3.49
C GLU A 329 34.30 -31.40 -3.85
N LEU A 330 34.61 -30.44 -2.97
CA LEU A 330 34.39 -29.01 -3.24
C LEU A 330 35.21 -28.52 -4.44
N MET A 331 36.46 -28.99 -4.59
CA MET A 331 37.28 -28.68 -5.75
C MET A 331 36.67 -29.22 -7.05
N ARG A 332 36.17 -30.46 -7.06
CA ARG A 332 35.45 -31.03 -8.21
C ARG A 332 34.22 -30.22 -8.59
N VAL A 333 33.39 -29.83 -7.61
CA VAL A 333 32.20 -29.00 -7.84
C VAL A 333 32.58 -27.65 -8.43
N ALA A 334 33.66 -27.02 -7.94
CA ALA A 334 34.15 -25.75 -8.46
C ALA A 334 34.60 -25.85 -9.93
N GLU A 335 35.30 -26.93 -10.30
CA GLU A 335 35.70 -27.18 -11.69
C GLU A 335 34.49 -27.38 -12.61
N ASP A 336 33.48 -28.12 -12.17
CA ASP A 336 32.26 -28.36 -12.95
C ASP A 336 31.42 -27.11 -13.12
N GLN A 337 31.32 -26.26 -12.10
CA GLN A 337 30.72 -24.93 -12.22
C GLN A 337 31.46 -24.07 -13.24
N LYS A 338 32.79 -24.10 -13.25
CA LYS A 338 33.61 -23.36 -14.24
C LYS A 338 33.36 -23.86 -15.66
N LYS A 339 33.21 -25.17 -15.88
CA LYS A 339 32.85 -25.75 -17.19
C LYS A 339 31.44 -25.33 -17.62
N LEU A 340 30.46 -25.38 -16.71
CA LEU A 340 29.08 -24.94 -16.98
C LEU A 340 29.02 -23.45 -17.34
N TRP A 341 29.79 -22.62 -16.63
CA TRP A 341 29.84 -21.18 -16.90
C TRP A 341 30.42 -20.89 -18.29
N LYS A 342 31.52 -21.56 -18.68
CA LYS A 342 32.08 -21.47 -20.04
C LYS A 342 31.06 -21.88 -21.11
N LYS A 343 30.28 -22.95 -20.87
CA LYS A 343 29.22 -23.39 -21.79
C LYS A 343 28.09 -22.37 -21.90
N LYS A 344 27.64 -21.78 -20.78
CA LYS A 344 26.62 -20.71 -20.78
C LYS A 344 27.10 -19.48 -21.56
N ILE A 345 28.33 -19.01 -21.31
CA ILE A 345 28.92 -17.89 -22.05
C ILE A 345 28.99 -18.22 -23.56
N GLY A 346 29.41 -19.42 -23.92
CA GLY A 346 29.45 -19.86 -25.31
C GLY A 346 28.08 -19.85 -25.99
N ASN A 347 27.03 -20.29 -25.28
CA ASN A 347 25.66 -20.26 -25.80
C ASN A 347 25.16 -18.82 -25.98
N VAL A 348 25.44 -17.92 -25.03
CA VAL A 348 25.08 -16.50 -25.13
C VAL A 348 25.79 -15.84 -26.32
N MET A 349 27.09 -16.10 -26.50
CA MET A 349 27.87 -15.56 -27.62
C MET A 349 27.39 -16.11 -28.98
N ARG A 350 26.87 -17.34 -29.02
CA ARG A 350 26.27 -17.91 -30.24
C ARG A 350 24.93 -17.24 -30.57
N ALA A 351 24.05 -17.09 -29.58
CA ALA A 351 22.78 -16.39 -29.75
C ALA A 351 22.97 -14.94 -30.23
N LEU A 352 23.98 -14.24 -29.70
CA LEU A 352 24.32 -12.87 -30.11
C LEU A 352 24.88 -12.76 -31.54
N LYS A 353 25.32 -13.87 -32.14
CA LYS A 353 25.84 -13.91 -33.51
C LYS A 353 24.76 -14.33 -34.54
N ASP A 354 23.71 -14.97 -34.06
CA ASP A 354 22.57 -15.42 -34.87
C ASP A 354 21.48 -14.32 -35.01
N ASP A 355 21.51 -13.28 -34.15
CA ASP A 355 20.82 -11.98 -34.31
C ASP A 355 21.70 -11.00 -35.12
#